data_AF-A0A928WVD7-F1
#
_entry.id   AF-A0A928WVD7-F1
#
_cell.length_a   1.000
_cell.length_b   1.000
_cell.length_c   1.000
_cell.angle_alpha   90.00
_cell.angle_beta   90.00
_cell.angle_gamma   90.00
#
_symmetry.space_group_name_H-M   'P 1'
#
loop_
_entity.id
_entity.type
_entity.pdbx_description
1 polymer ?
#
loop_
_entity_poly.entity_id
_entity_poly.type
_entity_poly.pdbx_seq_one_letter_code
_entity_poly.pdbx_strand_id
1 'polypeptide(L)'
;MLAAFYFRQGGRRSEEKAFEFTHKSFREYLSARRIVRAMDRIQRELERREEDMEAGWDERDSLHHWAEVCGPTRMDIYLLDFLRNEVALCPLEQVAKWQRTSSNLIGVMLRQGMPMEKVEPTLKFHEANRRAVNAEEALLAALSACSWTTEAISTVEWPSPESFGGWIARLQAQRIDEENVVSLYCLERLELASLVLIARDFFGANLSGANLSRADLSSANLVGADLSKADLNGADLSGAALIRANLIRAALSGANLSGANLSSANLVGADLSKADLNGADLSGANLIRAALSGANLSGANLISADLSRANLSGANLSRSDLSGANLSRADLNGSDLSAVNLSKADLRGSDLGGADLRRAHLGFISLGKANLSGVNLSGANLVKANLSEANLSGANLSGAKNIGRDQLLPAHLCRTCLPKGIKLDPNRDCERLRERQAP
;
A
#
# COMPACT_ATOMS: atom_id res chain seq x y z
N MET A 1 2.63 -29.49 -34.23
CA MET A 1 2.73 -28.24 -35.02
C MET A 1 1.83 -27.20 -34.38
N LEU A 2 2.39 -26.28 -33.60
CA LEU A 2 1.66 -25.07 -33.17
C LEU A 2 1.57 -24.15 -34.38
N ALA A 3 0.37 -24.01 -34.96
CA ALA A 3 0.13 -22.99 -35.97
C ALA A 3 0.10 -21.62 -35.27
N ALA A 4 1.15 -20.83 -35.45
CA ALA A 4 1.15 -19.42 -35.12
C ALA A 4 0.37 -18.67 -36.20
N PHE A 5 -0.63 -17.89 -35.81
CA PHE A 5 -1.37 -17.03 -36.75
C PHE A 5 -0.78 -15.63 -36.70
N TYR A 6 -0.37 -15.11 -37.86
CA TYR A 6 0.11 -13.75 -38.01
C TYR A 6 -1.05 -12.89 -38.51
N PHE A 7 -1.50 -11.93 -37.70
CA PHE A 7 -2.49 -10.95 -38.12
C PHE A 7 -1.87 -9.56 -38.19
N ARG A 8 -2.15 -8.85 -39.27
CA ARG A 8 -1.81 -7.43 -39.47
C ARG A 8 -3.07 -6.60 -39.21
N GLN A 9 -2.97 -5.60 -38.34
CA GLN A 9 -4.07 -4.65 -38.13
C GLN A 9 -4.20 -3.76 -39.38
N GLY A 10 -5.32 -3.89 -40.09
CA GLY A 10 -5.66 -3.00 -41.21
C GLY A 10 -6.29 -1.70 -40.69
N GLY A 11 -5.48 -0.64 -40.55
CA GLY A 11 -5.92 0.72 -40.21
C GLY A 11 -4.72 1.65 -39.93
N ARG A 12 -4.48 2.63 -40.83
CA ARG A 12 -3.41 3.69 -40.85
C ARG A 12 -2.91 4.13 -39.45
N ARG A 13 -1.63 4.47 -39.16
CA ARG A 13 -0.43 4.86 -39.92
C ARG A 13 0.82 4.79 -38.98
N SER A 14 1.97 4.33 -39.51
CA SER A 14 3.38 4.48 -39.09
C SER A 14 4.05 3.67 -37.95
N GLU A 15 3.40 2.73 -37.27
CA GLU A 15 4.11 1.69 -36.51
C GLU A 15 3.38 0.34 -36.61
N GLU A 16 3.70 -0.44 -37.65
CA GLU A 16 3.09 -1.75 -37.88
C GLU A 16 3.67 -2.80 -36.91
N LYS A 17 3.03 -3.03 -35.77
CA LYS A 17 3.33 -4.17 -34.90
C LYS A 17 2.62 -5.41 -35.44
N ALA A 18 3.39 -6.37 -35.94
CA ALA A 18 2.88 -7.72 -36.19
C ALA A 18 2.69 -8.43 -34.85
N PHE A 19 1.50 -9.00 -34.61
CA PHE A 19 1.23 -9.81 -33.42
C PHE A 19 1.26 -11.29 -33.79
N GLU A 20 2.04 -12.06 -33.06
CA GLU A 20 2.06 -13.51 -33.15
C GLU A 20 1.05 -14.07 -32.14
N PHE A 21 0.00 -14.75 -32.63
CA PHE A 21 -0.97 -15.42 -31.78
C PHE A 21 -0.72 -16.93 -31.76
N THR A 22 -0.70 -17.50 -30.56
CA THR A 22 -1.02 -18.92 -30.35
C THR A 22 -2.54 -19.13 -30.49
N HIS A 23 -2.97 -20.36 -30.78
CA HIS A 23 -4.41 -20.70 -30.84
C HIS A 23 -5.17 -20.35 -29.54
N LYS A 24 -4.50 -20.45 -28.38
CA LYS A 24 -5.04 -20.05 -27.08
C LYS A 24 -5.25 -18.52 -27.03
N SER A 25 -4.20 -17.74 -27.28
CA SER A 25 -4.26 -16.27 -27.29
C SER A 25 -5.26 -15.69 -28.30
N PHE A 26 -5.47 -16.35 -29.44
CA PHE A 26 -6.46 -15.91 -30.42
C PHE A 26 -7.89 -16.07 -29.91
N ARG A 27 -8.18 -17.16 -29.18
CA ARG A 27 -9.50 -17.37 -28.55
C ARG A 27 -9.76 -16.31 -27.48
N GLU A 28 -8.78 -16.02 -26.65
CA GLU A 28 -8.87 -14.99 -25.61
C GLU A 28 -9.12 -13.60 -26.22
N TYR A 29 -8.39 -13.25 -27.28
CA TYR A 29 -8.65 -12.01 -28.02
C TYR A 29 -10.09 -11.92 -28.55
N LEU A 30 -10.62 -12.98 -29.16
CA LEU A 30 -12.01 -12.98 -29.63
C LEU A 30 -13.01 -12.88 -28.49
N SER A 31 -12.74 -13.51 -27.35
CA SER A 31 -13.55 -13.39 -26.14
C SER A 31 -13.54 -11.95 -25.58
N ALA A 32 -12.38 -11.30 -25.51
CA ALA A 32 -12.26 -9.90 -25.10
C ALA A 32 -13.12 -8.98 -25.97
N ARG A 33 -13.07 -9.15 -27.30
CA ARG A 33 -13.91 -8.39 -28.24
C ARG A 33 -15.41 -8.64 -28.04
N ARG A 34 -15.80 -9.86 -27.66
CA ARG A 34 -17.20 -10.18 -27.34
C ARG A 34 -17.64 -9.47 -26.06
N ILE A 35 -16.77 -9.42 -25.03
CA ILE A 35 -17.03 -8.71 -23.78
C ILE A 35 -17.24 -7.21 -24.05
N VAL A 36 -16.33 -6.55 -24.80
CA VAL A 36 -16.48 -5.12 -25.15
C VAL A 36 -17.78 -4.84 -25.92
N ARG A 37 -18.16 -5.71 -26.86
CA ARG A 37 -19.45 -5.59 -27.55
C ARG A 37 -20.65 -5.77 -26.62
N ALA A 38 -20.55 -6.64 -25.63
CA ALA A 38 -21.60 -6.82 -24.63
C ALA A 38 -21.74 -5.58 -23.74
N MET A 39 -20.62 -4.97 -23.31
CA MET A 39 -20.62 -3.71 -22.56
C MET A 39 -21.29 -2.59 -23.37
N ASP A 40 -20.93 -2.45 -24.65
CA ASP A 40 -21.54 -1.48 -25.55
C ASP A 40 -23.04 -1.71 -25.75
N ARG A 41 -23.45 -2.96 -25.95
CA ARG A 41 -24.86 -3.31 -26.13
C ARG A 41 -25.67 -3.03 -24.88
N ILE A 42 -25.18 -3.44 -23.71
CA ILE A 42 -25.85 -3.19 -22.43
C ILE A 42 -26.00 -1.69 -22.19
N GLN A 43 -24.94 -0.91 -22.40
CA GLN A 43 -25.01 0.55 -22.29
C GLN A 43 -26.12 1.14 -23.16
N ARG A 44 -26.20 0.74 -24.43
CA ARG A 44 -27.23 1.23 -25.36
C ARG A 44 -28.64 0.82 -24.97
N GLU A 45 -28.85 -0.41 -24.52
CA GLU A 45 -30.19 -0.87 -24.12
C GLU A 45 -30.65 -0.24 -22.80
N LEU A 46 -29.73 0.08 -21.88
CA LEU A 46 -30.04 0.88 -20.68
C LEU A 46 -30.38 2.33 -21.05
N GLU A 47 -29.62 2.98 -21.94
CA GLU A 47 -29.93 4.34 -22.41
C GLU A 47 -31.29 4.39 -23.12
N ARG A 48 -31.62 3.38 -23.94
CA ARG A 48 -32.94 3.27 -24.57
C ARG A 48 -34.07 3.11 -23.55
N ARG A 49 -33.81 2.43 -22.44
CA ARG A 49 -34.78 2.24 -21.34
C ARG A 49 -35.06 3.56 -20.61
N GLU A 50 -34.04 4.41 -20.46
CA GLU A 50 -34.18 5.75 -19.89
C GLU A 50 -35.01 6.68 -20.79
N GLU A 51 -34.90 6.54 -22.11
CA GLU A 51 -35.70 7.30 -23.09
C GLU A 51 -37.14 6.79 -23.22
N ASP A 52 -37.34 5.47 -23.20
CA ASP A 52 -38.62 4.80 -23.35
C ASP A 52 -38.76 3.62 -22.38
N MET A 53 -39.63 3.77 -21.38
CA MET A 53 -39.92 2.76 -20.36
C MET A 53 -40.67 1.52 -20.89
N GLU A 54 -40.92 1.38 -22.17
CA GLU A 54 -41.40 0.13 -22.78
C GLU A 54 -40.34 -0.52 -23.69
N ALA A 55 -39.27 0.19 -24.03
CA ALA A 55 -38.13 -0.31 -24.79
C ALA A 55 -36.90 -0.55 -23.88
N GLY A 56 -35.82 -1.10 -24.46
CA GLY A 56 -34.55 -1.28 -23.75
C GLY A 56 -34.51 -2.46 -22.78
N TRP A 57 -33.45 -2.51 -22.00
CA TRP A 57 -33.24 -3.50 -20.94
C TRP A 57 -33.21 -2.81 -19.58
N ASP A 58 -33.73 -3.48 -18.55
CA ASP A 58 -33.41 -3.13 -17.17
C ASP A 58 -32.05 -3.75 -16.76
N GLU A 59 -31.62 -3.50 -15.52
CA GLU A 59 -30.36 -4.05 -15.01
C GLU A 59 -30.37 -5.57 -14.93
N ARG A 60 -31.52 -6.20 -14.70
CA ARG A 60 -31.63 -7.66 -14.58
C ARG A 60 -31.56 -8.34 -15.95
N ASP A 61 -32.17 -7.76 -16.98
CA ASP A 61 -32.04 -8.21 -18.37
C ASP A 61 -30.61 -7.99 -18.88
N SER A 62 -29.97 -6.88 -18.47
CA SER A 62 -28.55 -6.62 -18.73
C SER A 62 -27.63 -7.66 -18.10
N LEU A 63 -27.85 -8.01 -16.83
CA LEU A 63 -27.11 -9.07 -16.13
C LEU A 63 -27.36 -10.45 -16.75
N HIS A 64 -28.57 -10.73 -17.22
CA HIS A 64 -28.88 -11.97 -17.94
C HIS A 64 -28.08 -12.06 -19.24
N HIS A 65 -28.11 -11.02 -20.07
CA HIS A 65 -27.29 -10.99 -21.29
C HIS A 65 -25.80 -11.12 -20.97
N TRP A 66 -25.32 -10.45 -19.91
CA TRP A 66 -23.95 -10.57 -19.45
C TRP A 66 -23.58 -12.01 -19.08
N ALA A 67 -24.45 -12.70 -18.34
CA ALA A 67 -24.26 -14.09 -17.94
C ALA A 67 -24.21 -15.05 -19.15
N GLU A 68 -25.00 -14.80 -20.20
CA GLU A 68 -24.95 -15.59 -21.44
C GLU A 68 -23.61 -15.43 -22.17
N VAL A 69 -23.08 -14.21 -22.24
CA VAL A 69 -21.84 -13.91 -22.94
C VAL A 69 -20.61 -14.38 -22.16
N CYS A 70 -20.56 -14.07 -20.86
CA CYS A 70 -19.37 -14.25 -20.03
C CYS A 70 -19.39 -15.54 -19.21
N GLY A 71 -20.56 -16.06 -18.88
CA GLY A 71 -20.68 -17.27 -18.06
C GLY A 71 -20.01 -18.53 -18.63
N PRO A 72 -20.03 -18.80 -19.95
CA PRO A 72 -19.42 -20.01 -20.50
C PRO A 72 -17.88 -20.09 -20.38
N THR A 73 -17.17 -18.97 -20.29
CA THR A 73 -15.69 -18.93 -20.33
C THR A 73 -15.16 -18.28 -19.06
N ARG A 74 -14.23 -18.95 -18.37
CA ARG A 74 -13.57 -18.39 -17.18
C ARG A 74 -12.60 -17.28 -17.59
N MET A 75 -12.51 -16.22 -16.77
CA MET A 75 -11.47 -15.22 -16.93
C MET A 75 -10.09 -15.82 -16.60
N ASP A 76 -9.10 -15.51 -17.43
CA ASP A 76 -7.70 -15.78 -17.14
C ASP A 76 -6.86 -14.52 -17.43
N ILE A 77 -5.57 -14.56 -17.09
CA ILE A 77 -4.71 -13.38 -17.19
C ILE A 77 -4.56 -12.89 -18.64
N TYR A 78 -4.56 -13.79 -19.63
CA TYR A 78 -4.45 -13.41 -21.03
C TYR A 78 -5.73 -12.74 -21.51
N LEU A 79 -6.90 -13.27 -21.13
CA LEU A 79 -8.18 -12.66 -21.46
C LEU A 79 -8.32 -11.28 -20.81
N LEU A 80 -7.86 -11.11 -19.56
CA LEU A 80 -7.84 -9.82 -18.87
C LEU A 80 -6.96 -8.80 -19.62
N ASP A 81 -5.75 -9.21 -20.05
CA ASP A 81 -4.84 -8.35 -20.81
C ASP A 81 -5.43 -7.93 -22.16
N PHE A 82 -6.07 -8.86 -22.89
CA PHE A 82 -6.76 -8.50 -24.13
C PHE A 82 -7.94 -7.58 -23.88
N LEU A 83 -8.72 -7.82 -22.82
CA LEU A 83 -9.86 -6.96 -22.45
C LEU A 83 -9.39 -5.54 -22.14
N ARG A 84 -8.32 -5.39 -21.34
CA ARG A 84 -7.68 -4.10 -21.08
C ARG A 84 -7.32 -3.38 -22.38
N ASN A 85 -6.64 -4.06 -23.28
CA ASN A 85 -6.18 -3.47 -24.54
C ASN A 85 -7.36 -3.05 -25.43
N GLU A 86 -8.41 -3.87 -25.53
CA GLU A 86 -9.59 -3.53 -26.33
C GLU A 86 -10.35 -2.34 -25.75
N VAL A 87 -10.51 -2.26 -24.42
CA VAL A 87 -11.15 -1.11 -23.76
C VAL A 87 -10.33 0.17 -23.96
N ALA A 88 -9.00 0.08 -23.88
CA ALA A 88 -8.12 1.23 -24.08
C ALA A 88 -8.15 1.82 -25.51
N LEU A 89 -8.68 1.08 -26.49
CA LEU A 89 -8.87 1.57 -27.87
C LEU A 89 -10.16 2.38 -28.04
N CYS A 90 -11.07 2.38 -27.06
CA CYS A 90 -12.35 3.08 -27.13
C CYS A 90 -12.25 4.53 -26.63
N PRO A 91 -13.14 5.44 -27.08
CA PRO A 91 -13.19 6.81 -26.59
C PRO A 91 -13.39 6.89 -25.08
N LEU A 92 -12.64 7.76 -24.40
CA LEU A 92 -12.66 7.89 -22.94
C LEU A 92 -14.07 8.12 -22.36
N GLU A 93 -14.89 8.93 -23.03
CA GLU A 93 -16.28 9.20 -22.61
C GLU A 93 -17.14 7.92 -22.59
N GLN A 94 -16.96 7.05 -23.59
CA GLN A 94 -17.66 5.78 -23.68
C GLN A 94 -17.18 4.81 -22.60
N VAL A 95 -15.87 4.74 -22.36
CA VAL A 95 -15.30 3.91 -21.29
C VAL A 95 -15.77 4.38 -19.91
N ALA A 96 -15.90 5.69 -19.69
CA ALA A 96 -16.44 6.25 -18.45
C ALA A 96 -17.93 5.93 -18.24
N LYS A 97 -18.72 5.80 -19.31
CA LYS A 97 -20.09 5.27 -19.24
C LYS A 97 -20.08 3.78 -18.86
N TRP A 98 -19.25 2.97 -19.53
CA TRP A 98 -19.12 1.56 -19.21
C TRP A 98 -18.68 1.30 -17.77
N GLN A 99 -17.73 2.08 -17.24
CA GLN A 99 -17.29 1.98 -15.85
C GLN A 99 -18.48 2.15 -14.89
N ARG A 100 -19.28 3.21 -15.08
CA ARG A 100 -20.47 3.48 -14.26
C ARG A 100 -21.52 2.36 -14.37
N THR A 101 -21.76 1.88 -15.59
CA THR A 101 -22.70 0.79 -15.84
C THR A 101 -22.24 -0.51 -15.20
N SER A 102 -20.98 -0.91 -15.37
CA SER A 102 -20.41 -2.09 -14.71
C SER A 102 -20.48 -1.98 -13.18
N SER A 103 -20.17 -0.80 -12.63
CA SER A 103 -20.35 -0.52 -11.20
C SER A 103 -21.79 -0.72 -10.71
N ASN A 104 -22.77 -0.18 -11.43
CA ASN A 104 -24.19 -0.33 -11.09
C ASN A 104 -24.61 -1.80 -11.14
N LEU A 105 -24.23 -2.51 -12.21
CA LEU A 105 -24.57 -3.92 -12.40
C LEU A 105 -23.97 -4.81 -11.29
N ILE A 106 -22.76 -4.53 -10.81
CA ILE A 106 -22.20 -5.24 -9.64
C ILE A 106 -23.07 -5.00 -8.40
N GLY A 107 -23.48 -3.76 -8.13
CA GLY A 107 -24.36 -3.43 -7.01
C GLY A 107 -25.69 -4.18 -7.07
N VAL A 108 -26.36 -4.19 -8.23
CA VAL A 108 -27.60 -4.93 -8.47
C VAL A 108 -27.41 -6.44 -8.30
N MET A 109 -26.33 -6.97 -8.89
CA MET A 109 -25.97 -8.38 -8.82
C MET A 109 -25.71 -8.84 -7.38
N LEU A 110 -25.09 -8.01 -6.53
CA LEU A 110 -24.88 -8.34 -5.12
C LEU A 110 -26.19 -8.37 -4.31
N ARG A 111 -27.20 -7.60 -4.72
CA ARG A 111 -28.54 -7.60 -4.09
C ARG A 111 -29.43 -8.76 -4.55
N GLN A 112 -29.40 -9.06 -5.84
CA GLN A 112 -30.38 -9.94 -6.49
C GLN A 112 -29.80 -11.29 -6.94
N GLY A 113 -28.48 -11.43 -6.94
CA GLY A 113 -27.77 -12.55 -7.56
C GLY A 113 -27.64 -12.41 -9.07
N MET A 114 -26.79 -13.26 -9.67
CA MET A 114 -26.71 -13.40 -11.12
C MET A 114 -27.93 -14.18 -11.63
N PRO A 115 -28.71 -13.68 -12.62
CA PRO A 115 -30.00 -14.25 -13.03
C PRO A 115 -29.84 -15.53 -13.89
N MET A 116 -29.29 -16.58 -13.29
CA MET A 116 -29.01 -17.85 -13.97
C MET A 116 -30.27 -18.64 -14.32
N GLU A 117 -31.41 -18.34 -13.69
CA GLU A 117 -32.71 -18.96 -13.97
C GLU A 117 -33.24 -18.65 -15.38
N LYS A 118 -32.79 -17.55 -15.97
CA LYS A 118 -33.18 -17.11 -17.32
C LYS A 118 -32.25 -17.66 -18.42
N VAL A 119 -31.12 -18.30 -18.08
CA VAL A 119 -30.12 -18.77 -19.06
C VAL A 119 -30.59 -20.04 -19.76
N GLU A 120 -30.60 -20.04 -21.11
CA GLU A 120 -31.00 -21.19 -21.92
C GLU A 120 -29.80 -21.93 -22.55
N PRO A 121 -29.85 -23.28 -22.66
CA PRO A 121 -30.84 -24.17 -22.04
C PRO A 121 -30.70 -24.22 -20.51
N THR A 122 -31.76 -24.61 -19.80
CA THR A 122 -31.76 -24.72 -18.34
C THR A 122 -30.59 -25.57 -17.84
N LEU A 123 -29.75 -24.98 -17.00
CA LEU A 123 -28.51 -25.59 -16.52
C LEU A 123 -28.74 -26.36 -15.22
N LYS A 124 -27.94 -27.39 -14.99
CA LYS A 124 -27.86 -28.02 -13.65
C LYS A 124 -27.29 -27.02 -12.65
N PHE A 125 -27.69 -27.12 -11.38
CA PHE A 125 -27.29 -26.19 -10.30
C PHE A 125 -25.78 -25.92 -10.26
N HIS A 126 -24.93 -26.95 -10.28
CA HIS A 126 -23.47 -26.76 -10.25
C HIS A 126 -22.93 -26.03 -11.49
N GLU A 127 -23.53 -26.24 -12.66
CA GLU A 127 -23.13 -25.53 -13.88
C GLU A 127 -23.61 -24.08 -13.86
N ALA A 128 -24.84 -23.83 -13.40
CA ALA A 128 -25.36 -22.49 -13.20
C ALA A 128 -24.47 -21.69 -12.24
N ASN A 129 -24.10 -22.28 -11.10
CA ASN A 129 -23.23 -21.62 -10.12
C ASN A 129 -21.83 -21.32 -10.69
N ARG A 130 -21.24 -22.25 -11.45
CA ARG A 130 -19.95 -22.02 -12.11
C ARG A 130 -20.03 -20.89 -13.14
N ARG A 131 -21.07 -20.87 -13.96
CA ARG A 131 -21.27 -19.80 -14.96
C ARG A 131 -21.56 -18.45 -14.31
N ALA A 132 -22.28 -18.43 -13.20
CA ALA A 132 -22.45 -17.21 -12.40
C ALA A 132 -21.10 -16.66 -11.96
N VAL A 133 -20.27 -17.45 -11.29
CA VAL A 133 -18.93 -17.02 -10.83
C VAL A 133 -18.06 -16.51 -12.01
N ASN A 134 -18.07 -17.18 -13.16
CA ASN A 134 -17.37 -16.70 -14.35
C ASN A 134 -17.87 -15.32 -14.81
N ALA A 135 -19.20 -15.14 -14.88
CA ALA A 135 -19.80 -13.88 -15.29
C ALA A 135 -19.51 -12.74 -14.30
N GLU A 136 -19.49 -13.04 -13.00
CA GLU A 136 -19.15 -12.09 -11.95
C GLU A 136 -17.67 -11.66 -12.00
N GLU A 137 -16.75 -12.61 -12.14
CA GLU A 137 -15.32 -12.32 -12.30
C GLU A 137 -15.07 -11.50 -13.58
N ALA A 138 -15.78 -11.82 -14.67
CA ALA A 138 -15.73 -11.03 -15.90
C ALA A 138 -16.28 -9.61 -15.71
N LEU A 139 -17.32 -9.42 -14.89
CA LEU A 139 -17.88 -8.10 -14.60
C LEU A 139 -16.89 -7.23 -13.81
N LEU A 140 -16.19 -7.81 -12.82
CA LEU A 140 -15.12 -7.15 -12.08
C LEU A 140 -13.92 -6.82 -12.98
N ALA A 141 -13.54 -7.74 -13.87
CA ALA A 141 -12.50 -7.52 -14.87
C ALA A 141 -12.85 -6.40 -15.86
N ALA A 142 -14.11 -6.33 -16.32
CA ALA A 142 -14.59 -5.27 -17.19
C ALA A 142 -14.58 -3.90 -16.50
N LEU A 143 -15.01 -3.85 -15.24
CA LEU A 143 -14.93 -2.64 -14.42
C LEU A 143 -13.47 -2.16 -14.29
N SER A 144 -12.55 -3.08 -14.03
CA SER A 144 -11.11 -2.79 -13.88
C SER A 144 -10.48 -2.34 -15.19
N ALA A 145 -10.82 -2.98 -16.30
CA ALA A 145 -10.36 -2.55 -17.63
C ALA A 145 -10.77 -1.11 -17.94
N CYS A 146 -11.97 -0.71 -17.50
CA CYS A 146 -12.40 0.68 -17.60
C CYS A 146 -11.59 1.60 -16.68
N SER A 147 -11.40 1.25 -15.39
CA SER A 147 -10.68 2.08 -14.43
C SER A 147 -9.21 2.29 -14.81
N TRP A 148 -8.57 1.31 -15.46
CA TRP A 148 -7.21 1.45 -15.99
C TRP A 148 -7.10 2.48 -17.11
N THR A 149 -8.17 2.68 -17.88
CA THR A 149 -8.21 3.63 -19.00
C THR A 149 -8.65 5.01 -18.53
N THR A 150 -9.61 5.07 -17.59
CA THR A 150 -10.12 6.34 -17.06
C THR A 150 -9.25 6.93 -15.96
N GLU A 151 -8.43 6.10 -15.33
CA GLU A 151 -7.68 6.40 -14.09
C GLU A 151 -8.59 6.86 -12.94
N ALA A 152 -9.91 6.67 -13.05
CA ALA A 152 -10.89 7.08 -12.06
C ALA A 152 -11.19 5.95 -11.08
N ILE A 153 -11.51 6.31 -9.83
CA ILE A 153 -11.99 5.35 -8.84
C ILE A 153 -13.35 4.78 -9.27
N SER A 154 -13.47 3.45 -9.21
CA SER A 154 -14.72 2.74 -9.44
C SER A 154 -15.53 2.67 -8.15
N THR A 155 -16.70 3.31 -8.12
CA THR A 155 -17.62 3.26 -6.99
C THR A 155 -18.70 2.22 -7.23
N VAL A 156 -18.88 1.27 -6.30
CA VAL A 156 -19.98 0.31 -6.30
C VAL A 156 -20.85 0.58 -5.08
N GLU A 157 -22.16 0.52 -5.25
CA GLU A 157 -23.10 0.60 -4.12
C GLU A 157 -23.13 -0.76 -3.40
N TRP A 158 -22.29 -0.90 -2.38
CA TRP A 158 -22.20 -2.12 -1.56
C TRP A 158 -23.47 -2.29 -0.72
N PRO A 159 -24.19 -3.43 -0.81
CA PRO A 159 -25.44 -3.64 -0.04
C PRO A 159 -25.24 -3.62 1.49
N SER A 160 -24.05 -3.99 1.95
CA SER A 160 -23.61 -3.92 3.33
C SER A 160 -22.08 -3.82 3.39
N PRO A 161 -21.48 -3.40 4.52
CA PRO A 161 -20.02 -3.35 4.69
C PRO A 161 -19.30 -4.69 4.45
N GLU A 162 -19.98 -5.82 4.66
CA GLU A 162 -19.43 -7.18 4.51
C GLU A 162 -19.58 -7.72 3.08
N SER A 163 -20.39 -7.07 2.24
CA SER A 163 -20.82 -7.61 0.94
C SER A 163 -19.63 -7.89 0.02
N PHE A 164 -18.68 -6.96 -0.09
CA PHE A 164 -17.48 -7.16 -0.90
C PHE A 164 -16.61 -8.29 -0.34
N GLY A 165 -16.38 -8.32 0.99
CA GLY A 165 -15.55 -9.34 1.63
C GLY A 165 -16.09 -10.76 1.44
N GLY A 166 -17.41 -10.94 1.49
CA GLY A 166 -18.06 -12.21 1.16
C GLY A 166 -17.99 -12.56 -0.32
N TRP A 167 -18.19 -11.57 -1.19
CA TRP A 167 -18.14 -11.75 -2.64
C TRP A 167 -16.74 -12.14 -3.13
N ILE A 168 -15.70 -11.41 -2.72
CA ILE A 168 -14.33 -11.68 -3.17
C ILE A 168 -13.84 -13.05 -2.68
N ALA A 169 -14.18 -13.44 -1.46
CA ALA A 169 -13.86 -14.77 -0.94
C ALA A 169 -14.54 -15.89 -1.75
N ARG A 170 -15.75 -15.66 -2.26
CA ARG A 170 -16.44 -16.61 -3.14
C ARG A 170 -15.76 -16.70 -4.51
N LEU A 171 -15.31 -15.57 -5.09
CA LEU A 171 -14.59 -15.55 -6.36
C LEU A 171 -13.24 -16.28 -6.28
N GLN A 172 -12.57 -16.19 -5.13
CA GLN A 172 -11.30 -16.90 -4.87
C GLN A 172 -11.46 -18.41 -4.73
N ALA A 173 -12.65 -18.89 -4.35
CA ALA A 173 -12.90 -20.27 -3.96
C ALA A 173 -11.89 -20.78 -2.90
N GLN A 174 -11.73 -22.10 -2.76
CA GLN A 174 -10.65 -22.66 -1.96
C GLN A 174 -9.36 -22.63 -2.76
N ARG A 175 -8.63 -21.51 -2.69
CA ARG A 175 -7.28 -21.39 -3.25
C ARG A 175 -6.40 -22.52 -2.70
N ILE A 176 -5.81 -23.32 -3.59
CA ILE A 176 -4.99 -24.50 -3.23
C ILE A 176 -3.48 -24.18 -3.35
N ASP A 177 -3.12 -23.18 -4.16
CA ASP A 177 -1.74 -22.80 -4.47
C ASP A 177 -1.49 -21.29 -4.34
N GLU A 178 -0.24 -20.89 -4.55
CA GLU A 178 0.19 -19.50 -4.49
C GLU A 178 -0.18 -18.70 -5.76
N GLU A 179 -0.86 -19.28 -6.76
CA GLU A 179 -1.28 -18.51 -7.93
C GLU A 179 -2.45 -17.58 -7.56
N ASN A 180 -2.30 -16.30 -7.90
CA ASN A 180 -3.36 -15.33 -7.66
C ASN A 180 -4.51 -15.57 -8.63
N VAL A 181 -5.73 -15.57 -8.11
CA VAL A 181 -6.95 -15.57 -8.94
C VAL A 181 -7.11 -14.22 -9.65
N VAL A 182 -7.75 -14.21 -10.82
CA VAL A 182 -7.88 -12.99 -11.65
C VAL A 182 -8.58 -11.86 -10.89
N SER A 183 -9.61 -12.18 -10.10
CA SER A 183 -10.30 -11.21 -9.26
C SER A 183 -9.37 -10.36 -8.36
N LEU A 184 -8.23 -10.91 -7.88
CA LEU A 184 -7.28 -10.15 -7.05
C LEU A 184 -6.44 -9.14 -7.84
N TYR A 185 -6.30 -9.30 -9.16
CA TYR A 185 -5.66 -8.32 -10.03
C TYR A 185 -6.60 -7.17 -10.45
N CYS A 186 -7.89 -7.30 -10.12
CA CYS A 186 -8.97 -6.42 -10.56
C CYS A 186 -9.47 -5.50 -9.42
N LEU A 187 -8.62 -5.18 -8.43
CA LEU A 187 -9.01 -4.36 -7.27
C LEU A 187 -8.39 -2.96 -7.29
N GLU A 188 -7.65 -2.61 -8.36
CA GLU A 188 -7.05 -1.31 -8.55
C GLU A 188 -8.11 -0.21 -8.64
N ARG A 189 -7.89 0.89 -7.89
CA ARG A 189 -8.77 2.07 -7.85
C ARG A 189 -10.23 1.72 -7.55
N LEU A 190 -10.47 0.73 -6.71
CA LEU A 190 -11.82 0.39 -6.24
C LEU A 190 -12.16 1.19 -4.97
N GLU A 191 -13.41 1.62 -4.85
CA GLU A 191 -13.94 2.21 -3.62
C GLU A 191 -14.30 1.12 -2.61
N LEU A 192 -13.50 1.01 -1.57
CA LEU A 192 -13.56 0.01 -0.50
C LEU A 192 -13.54 0.65 0.90
N ALA A 193 -13.76 1.97 0.99
CA ALA A 193 -13.75 2.68 2.26
C ALA A 193 -14.81 2.14 3.22
N SER A 194 -14.45 2.06 4.50
CA SER A 194 -15.32 1.62 5.60
C SER A 194 -15.89 0.20 5.45
N LEU A 195 -15.37 -0.63 4.54
CA LEU A 195 -15.79 -2.02 4.38
C LEU A 195 -15.14 -2.93 5.42
N VAL A 196 -15.81 -4.06 5.69
CA VAL A 196 -15.33 -5.11 6.62
C VAL A 196 -14.61 -6.18 5.82
N LEU A 197 -13.28 -6.17 5.92
CA LEU A 197 -12.32 -7.00 5.21
C LEU A 197 -11.42 -7.81 6.15
N ILE A 198 -11.92 -8.05 7.38
CA ILE A 198 -11.24 -8.80 8.44
C ILE A 198 -10.79 -10.16 7.92
N ALA A 199 -9.51 -10.48 8.18
CA ALA A 199 -8.89 -11.76 7.86
C ALA A 199 -9.03 -12.21 6.39
N ARG A 200 -9.30 -11.29 5.46
CA ARG A 200 -9.45 -11.62 4.04
C ARG A 200 -8.11 -11.92 3.41
N ASP A 201 -8.13 -12.84 2.45
CA ASP A 201 -6.96 -13.17 1.65
C ASP A 201 -6.84 -12.23 0.45
N PHE A 202 -5.82 -11.38 0.51
CA PHE A 202 -5.38 -10.48 -0.56
C PHE A 202 -3.91 -10.73 -0.90
N PHE A 203 -3.40 -11.95 -0.69
CA PHE A 203 -2.04 -12.31 -1.08
C PHE A 203 -1.78 -11.94 -2.54
N GLY A 204 -0.76 -11.10 -2.76
CA GLY A 204 -0.37 -10.64 -4.10
C GLY A 204 -1.41 -9.81 -4.85
N ALA A 205 -2.47 -9.32 -4.18
CA ALA A 205 -3.52 -8.55 -4.83
C ALA A 205 -3.02 -7.19 -5.35
N ASN A 206 -3.63 -6.70 -6.43
CA ASN A 206 -3.44 -5.33 -6.90
C ASN A 206 -4.54 -4.44 -6.33
N LEU A 207 -4.22 -3.72 -5.25
CA LEU A 207 -5.04 -2.70 -4.58
C LEU A 207 -4.46 -1.30 -4.81
N SER A 208 -3.65 -1.12 -5.85
CA SER A 208 -3.00 0.17 -6.11
C SER A 208 -4.06 1.25 -6.36
N GLY A 209 -3.86 2.43 -5.76
CA GLY A 209 -4.81 3.54 -5.84
C GLY A 209 -6.23 3.26 -5.32
N ALA A 210 -6.50 2.11 -4.69
CA ALA A 210 -7.80 1.82 -4.10
C ALA A 210 -8.08 2.76 -2.92
N ASN A 211 -9.35 3.09 -2.69
CA ASN A 211 -9.77 3.78 -1.48
C ASN A 211 -10.17 2.74 -0.44
N LEU A 212 -9.35 2.54 0.57
CA LEU A 212 -9.53 1.66 1.72
C LEU A 212 -9.61 2.47 3.02
N SER A 213 -9.93 3.77 2.93
CA SER A 213 -10.00 4.64 4.09
C SER A 213 -11.01 4.12 5.11
N ARG A 214 -10.60 4.02 6.37
CA ARG A 214 -11.39 3.45 7.48
C ARG A 214 -11.89 2.02 7.27
N ALA A 215 -11.38 1.28 6.28
CA ALA A 215 -11.72 -0.14 6.13
C ALA A 215 -11.15 -0.95 7.29
N ASP A 216 -11.85 -2.02 7.67
CA ASP A 216 -11.36 -2.99 8.65
C ASP A 216 -10.66 -4.14 7.92
N LEU A 217 -9.34 -4.06 7.86
CA LEU A 217 -8.41 -5.06 7.31
C LEU A 217 -7.67 -5.79 8.44
N SER A 218 -8.23 -5.82 9.66
CA SER A 218 -7.58 -6.47 10.79
C SER A 218 -7.33 -7.95 10.48
N SER A 219 -6.10 -8.40 10.77
CA SER A 219 -5.60 -9.74 10.46
C SER A 219 -5.67 -10.16 8.97
N ALA A 220 -5.89 -9.24 8.02
CA ALA A 220 -5.91 -9.57 6.60
C ALA A 220 -4.55 -10.06 6.10
N ASN A 221 -4.56 -10.97 5.12
CA ASN A 221 -3.36 -11.42 4.44
C ASN A 221 -3.11 -10.53 3.22
N LEU A 222 -2.15 -9.62 3.32
CA LEU A 222 -1.73 -8.67 2.28
C LEU A 222 -0.28 -8.92 1.85
N VAL A 223 0.22 -10.15 2.04
CA VAL A 223 1.60 -10.51 1.70
C VAL A 223 1.83 -10.28 0.21
N GLY A 224 2.83 -9.47 -0.12
CA GLY A 224 3.18 -9.12 -1.49
C GLY A 224 2.12 -8.32 -2.26
N ALA A 225 1.06 -7.85 -1.61
CA ALA A 225 0.04 -7.03 -2.26
C ALA A 225 0.62 -5.67 -2.72
N ASP A 226 0.10 -5.15 -3.83
CA ASP A 226 0.37 -3.79 -4.28
C ASP A 226 -0.70 -2.84 -3.75
N LEU A 227 -0.35 -2.03 -2.77
CA LEU A 227 -1.15 -0.95 -2.20
C LEU A 227 -0.53 0.43 -2.53
N SER A 228 0.28 0.52 -3.59
CA SER A 228 0.92 1.79 -3.94
C SER A 228 -0.13 2.85 -4.24
N LYS A 229 0.06 4.04 -3.65
CA LYS A 229 -0.88 5.18 -3.70
C LYS A 229 -2.29 4.88 -3.19
N ALA A 230 -2.54 3.76 -2.52
CA ALA A 230 -3.84 3.49 -1.91
C ALA A 230 -4.12 4.50 -0.77
N ASP A 231 -5.40 4.84 -0.58
CA ASP A 231 -5.85 5.58 0.59
C ASP A 231 -6.25 4.59 1.68
N LEU A 232 -5.48 4.52 2.76
CA LEU A 232 -5.69 3.69 3.95
C LEU A 232 -5.83 4.58 5.20
N ASN A 233 -6.20 5.85 5.04
CA ASN A 233 -6.33 6.78 6.15
C ASN A 233 -7.34 6.27 7.18
N GLY A 234 -6.90 6.14 8.43
CA GLY A 234 -7.72 5.61 9.53
C GLY A 234 -8.18 4.16 9.37
N ALA A 235 -7.62 3.39 8.43
CA ALA A 235 -7.93 1.96 8.29
C ALA A 235 -7.42 1.16 9.50
N ASP A 236 -8.11 0.06 9.83
CA ASP A 236 -7.62 -0.91 10.80
C ASP A 236 -6.89 -2.04 10.08
N LEU A 237 -5.58 -2.12 10.27
CA LEU A 237 -4.66 -3.14 9.75
C LEU A 237 -4.00 -3.90 10.93
N SER A 238 -4.62 -3.89 12.12
CA SER A 238 -4.06 -4.53 13.30
C SER A 238 -3.83 -6.02 13.05
N GLY A 239 -2.61 -6.47 13.35
CA GLY A 239 -2.19 -7.87 13.10
C GLY A 239 -2.16 -8.30 11.64
N ALA A 240 -2.35 -7.40 10.66
CA ALA A 240 -2.33 -7.77 9.24
C ALA A 240 -0.93 -8.23 8.79
N ALA A 241 -0.91 -9.15 7.82
CA ALA A 241 0.32 -9.66 7.22
C ALA A 241 0.64 -8.87 5.94
N LEU A 242 1.60 -7.95 6.00
CA LEU A 242 2.03 -7.05 4.93
C LEU A 242 3.47 -7.35 4.46
N ILE A 243 3.93 -8.60 4.64
CA ILE A 243 5.30 -9.02 4.29
C ILE A 243 5.55 -8.72 2.81
N ARG A 244 6.61 -7.96 2.52
CA ARG A 244 6.97 -7.51 1.15
C ARG A 244 5.85 -6.76 0.40
N ALA A 245 4.84 -6.23 1.08
CA ALA A 245 3.81 -5.42 0.43
C ALA A 245 4.41 -4.13 -0.16
N ASN A 246 3.86 -3.67 -1.28
CA ASN A 246 4.22 -2.39 -1.90
C ASN A 246 3.25 -1.30 -1.43
N LEU A 247 3.71 -0.39 -0.58
CA LEU A 247 2.95 0.73 -0.02
C LEU A 247 3.56 2.08 -0.44
N ILE A 248 4.27 2.12 -1.57
CA ILE A 248 4.89 3.35 -2.08
C ILE A 248 3.82 4.45 -2.17
N ARG A 249 4.06 5.57 -1.49
CA ARG A 249 3.16 6.73 -1.44
C ARG A 249 1.72 6.42 -1.02
N ALA A 250 1.48 5.33 -0.29
CA ALA A 250 0.18 5.07 0.32
C ALA A 250 -0.11 6.12 1.40
N ALA A 251 -1.37 6.50 1.56
CA ALA A 251 -1.83 7.37 2.64
C ALA A 251 -2.33 6.52 3.80
N LEU A 252 -1.64 6.53 4.93
CA LEU A 252 -1.89 5.70 6.13
C LEU A 252 -2.03 6.59 7.37
N SER A 253 -2.44 7.85 7.22
CA SER A 253 -2.50 8.76 8.35
C SER A 253 -3.55 8.28 9.35
N GLY A 254 -3.15 8.15 10.61
CA GLY A 254 -3.99 7.63 11.69
C GLY A 254 -4.43 6.17 11.54
N ALA A 255 -3.85 5.40 10.62
CA ALA A 255 -4.15 3.97 10.49
C ALA A 255 -3.67 3.19 11.72
N ASN A 256 -4.41 2.13 12.08
CA ASN A 256 -4.00 1.20 13.11
C ASN A 256 -3.22 0.03 12.49
N LEU A 257 -1.92 -0.04 12.70
CA LEU A 257 -1.01 -1.10 12.28
C LEU A 257 -0.43 -1.85 13.49
N SER A 258 -1.09 -1.79 14.65
CA SER A 258 -0.58 -2.43 15.87
C SER A 258 -0.35 -3.93 15.65
N GLY A 259 0.85 -4.42 15.95
CA GLY A 259 1.24 -5.81 15.76
C GLY A 259 1.25 -6.32 14.31
N ALA A 260 1.09 -5.44 13.30
CA ALA A 260 1.15 -5.85 11.90
C ALA A 260 2.57 -6.27 11.50
N ASN A 261 2.67 -7.19 10.53
CA ASN A 261 3.95 -7.63 9.99
C ASN A 261 4.21 -6.97 8.63
N LEU A 262 4.98 -5.89 8.62
CA LEU A 262 5.48 -5.16 7.45
C LEU A 262 6.94 -5.51 7.12
N SER A 263 7.43 -6.69 7.51
CA SER A 263 8.81 -7.08 7.23
C SER A 263 9.10 -7.02 5.72
N SER A 264 10.21 -6.36 5.37
CA SER A 264 10.63 -6.08 3.99
C SER A 264 9.60 -5.34 3.11
N ALA A 265 8.59 -4.68 3.70
CA ALA A 265 7.63 -3.88 2.95
C ALA A 265 8.28 -2.61 2.36
N ASN A 266 7.73 -2.13 1.25
CA ASN A 266 8.19 -0.92 0.58
C ASN A 266 7.24 0.25 0.87
N LEU A 267 7.65 1.15 1.76
CA LEU A 267 6.89 2.30 2.26
C LEU A 267 7.50 3.63 1.82
N VAL A 268 8.23 3.65 0.69
CA VAL A 268 8.89 4.87 0.20
C VAL A 268 7.87 5.99 0.02
N GLY A 269 8.07 7.09 0.76
CA GLY A 269 7.21 8.25 0.72
C GLY A 269 5.77 8.02 1.18
N ALA A 270 5.48 6.93 1.91
CA ALA A 270 4.17 6.71 2.52
C ALA A 270 3.90 7.74 3.63
N ASP A 271 2.64 8.10 3.83
CA ASP A 271 2.21 8.96 4.93
C ASP A 271 1.64 8.13 6.09
N LEU A 272 2.46 7.86 7.09
CA LEU A 272 2.13 7.19 8.35
C LEU A 272 1.95 8.20 9.51
N SER A 273 1.66 9.47 9.21
CA SER A 273 1.52 10.49 10.25
C SER A 273 0.42 10.10 11.25
N LYS A 274 0.77 10.08 12.54
CA LYS A 274 -0.10 9.65 13.66
C LYS A 274 -0.61 8.19 13.58
N ALA A 275 -0.02 7.35 12.73
CA ALA A 275 -0.38 5.93 12.69
C ALA A 275 0.06 5.21 13.98
N ASP A 276 -0.68 4.17 14.36
CA ASP A 276 -0.30 3.28 15.47
C ASP A 276 0.44 2.06 14.92
N LEU A 277 1.74 1.96 15.20
CA LEU A 277 2.63 0.88 14.81
C LEU A 277 3.16 0.14 16.06
N ASN A 278 2.44 0.21 17.20
CA ASN A 278 2.86 -0.45 18.43
C ASN A 278 3.14 -1.94 18.19
N GLY A 279 4.35 -2.39 18.54
CA GLY A 279 4.76 -3.78 18.39
C GLY A 279 4.78 -4.32 16.95
N ALA A 280 4.66 -3.46 15.93
CA ALA A 280 4.72 -3.90 14.54
C ALA A 280 6.13 -4.37 14.14
N ASP A 281 6.20 -5.30 13.19
CA ASP A 281 7.45 -5.76 12.58
C ASP A 281 7.70 -5.04 11.25
N LEU A 282 8.66 -4.13 11.21
CA LEU A 282 9.16 -3.43 10.04
C LEU A 282 10.63 -3.81 9.73
N SER A 283 11.07 -5.00 10.14
CA SER A 283 12.44 -5.45 9.88
C SER A 283 12.75 -5.45 8.38
N GLY A 284 13.85 -4.80 8.01
CA GLY A 284 14.26 -4.61 6.62
C GLY A 284 13.31 -3.78 5.74
N ALA A 285 12.31 -3.11 6.32
CA ALA A 285 11.38 -2.28 5.54
C ALA A 285 12.08 -1.05 4.94
N ASN A 286 11.61 -0.61 3.78
CA ASN A 286 12.09 0.60 3.11
C ASN A 286 11.13 1.78 3.39
N LEU A 287 11.52 2.67 4.28
CA LEU A 287 10.76 3.84 4.75
C LEU A 287 11.42 5.16 4.28
N ILE A 288 12.20 5.12 3.19
CA ILE A 288 12.88 6.32 2.68
C ILE A 288 11.85 7.43 2.44
N ARG A 289 12.08 8.60 3.06
CA ARG A 289 11.22 9.78 2.97
C ARG A 289 9.76 9.56 3.43
N ALA A 290 9.48 8.51 4.21
CA ALA A 290 8.17 8.32 4.81
C ALA A 290 7.86 9.44 5.82
N ALA A 291 6.59 9.82 5.93
CA ALA A 291 6.11 10.73 6.96
C ALA A 291 5.57 9.93 8.14
N LEU A 292 6.20 10.03 9.30
CA LEU A 292 5.89 9.31 10.55
C LEU A 292 5.68 10.29 11.70
N SER A 293 5.33 11.55 11.39
CA SER A 293 5.18 12.60 12.41
C SER A 293 4.11 12.20 13.43
N GLY A 294 4.47 12.21 14.72
CA GLY A 294 3.59 11.79 15.81
C GLY A 294 3.13 10.33 15.79
N ALA A 295 3.75 9.45 14.98
CA ALA A 295 3.39 8.04 14.94
C ALA A 295 3.81 7.30 16.22
N ASN A 296 3.09 6.24 16.59
CA ASN A 296 3.42 5.38 17.73
C ASN A 296 4.14 4.11 17.26
N LEU A 297 5.47 4.08 17.32
CA LEU A 297 6.30 2.90 17.04
C LEU A 297 6.83 2.23 18.32
N SER A 298 6.15 2.40 19.46
CA SER A 298 6.63 1.83 20.72
C SER A 298 6.73 0.31 20.64
N GLY A 299 7.88 -0.24 21.03
CA GLY A 299 8.16 -1.69 20.96
C GLY A 299 8.23 -2.28 19.55
N ALA A 300 8.21 -1.47 18.48
CA ALA A 300 8.30 -1.97 17.12
C ALA A 300 9.68 -2.54 16.79
N ASN A 301 9.74 -3.50 15.87
CA ASN A 301 10.98 -4.03 15.31
C ASN A 301 11.29 -3.34 13.98
N LEU A 302 12.35 -2.55 13.91
CA LEU A 302 12.85 -1.89 12.70
C LEU A 302 14.31 -2.29 12.41
N ILE A 303 14.71 -3.50 12.79
CA ILE A 303 16.07 -4.00 12.53
C ILE A 303 16.39 -3.86 11.04
N SER A 304 17.52 -3.19 10.74
CA SER A 304 18.01 -2.97 9.37
C SER A 304 17.04 -2.25 8.42
N ALA A 305 16.02 -1.55 8.94
CA ALA A 305 15.13 -0.73 8.12
C ALA A 305 15.85 0.51 7.55
N ASP A 306 15.42 1.00 6.38
CA ASP A 306 15.90 2.27 5.81
C ASP A 306 14.88 3.38 6.03
N LEU A 307 15.13 4.23 7.02
CA LEU A 307 14.36 5.44 7.35
C LEU A 307 15.11 6.71 6.90
N SER A 308 16.00 6.63 5.92
CA SER A 308 16.77 7.80 5.50
C SER A 308 15.85 8.90 4.99
N ARG A 309 16.07 10.12 5.49
CA ARG A 309 15.24 11.30 5.24
C ARG A 309 13.76 11.16 5.63
N ALA A 310 13.40 10.19 6.47
CA ALA A 310 12.05 10.10 7.03
C ALA A 310 11.78 11.23 8.03
N ASN A 311 10.52 11.62 8.17
CA ASN A 311 10.07 12.55 9.20
C ASN A 311 9.45 11.79 10.38
N LEU A 312 10.17 11.68 11.49
CA LEU A 312 9.77 11.07 12.75
C LEU A 312 9.57 12.13 13.86
N SER A 313 9.33 13.40 13.51
CA SER A 313 9.15 14.47 14.49
C SER A 313 8.03 14.13 15.47
N GLY A 314 8.32 14.16 16.78
CA GLY A 314 7.37 13.84 17.84
C GLY A 314 6.88 12.40 17.88
N ALA A 315 7.47 11.48 17.11
CA ALA A 315 7.10 10.07 17.13
C ALA A 315 7.51 9.40 18.45
N ASN A 316 6.76 8.37 18.87
CA ASN A 316 7.11 7.52 20.00
C ASN A 316 7.79 6.24 19.51
N LEU A 317 9.10 6.13 19.68
CA LEU A 317 9.92 4.95 19.38
C LEU A 317 10.41 4.25 20.67
N SER A 318 9.78 4.52 21.81
CA SER A 318 10.24 3.94 23.09
C SER A 318 10.29 2.41 23.02
N ARG A 319 11.38 1.83 23.53
CA ARG A 319 11.63 0.38 23.56
C ARG A 319 11.62 -0.35 22.20
N SER A 320 11.65 0.37 21.08
CA SER A 320 11.78 -0.23 19.76
C SER A 320 13.20 -0.72 19.48
N ASP A 321 13.37 -1.62 18.51
CA ASP A 321 14.67 -2.08 18.02
C ASP A 321 14.94 -1.54 16.61
N LEU A 322 15.86 -0.58 16.51
CA LEU A 322 16.38 -0.01 15.27
C LEU A 322 17.83 -0.42 15.02
N SER A 323 18.26 -1.58 15.52
CA SER A 323 19.65 -2.00 15.34
C SER A 323 20.00 -2.19 13.86
N GLY A 324 21.12 -1.59 13.46
CA GLY A 324 21.55 -1.56 12.07
C GLY A 324 20.69 -0.73 11.11
N ALA A 325 19.68 0.00 11.58
CA ALA A 325 18.83 0.82 10.72
C ALA A 325 19.57 2.05 10.15
N ASN A 326 19.16 2.49 8.96
CA ASN A 326 19.63 3.73 8.33
C ASN A 326 18.64 4.86 8.61
N LEU A 327 19.00 5.81 9.47
CA LEU A 327 18.26 7.04 9.78
C LEU A 327 19.01 8.29 9.30
N SER A 328 19.88 8.15 8.30
CA SER A 328 20.68 9.27 7.82
C SER A 328 19.78 10.41 7.34
N ARG A 329 20.04 11.63 7.84
CA ARG A 329 19.25 12.83 7.56
C ARG A 329 17.76 12.73 7.89
N ALA A 330 17.35 11.81 8.77
CA ALA A 330 15.99 11.77 9.29
C ALA A 330 15.73 12.94 10.25
N ASP A 331 14.48 13.37 10.35
CA ASP A 331 14.02 14.30 11.38
C ASP A 331 13.42 13.49 12.53
N LEU A 332 13.98 13.59 13.73
CA LEU A 332 13.60 12.94 14.97
C LEU A 332 13.34 14.00 16.07
N ASN A 333 13.11 15.26 15.70
CA ASN A 333 12.91 16.35 16.64
C ASN A 333 11.78 16.03 17.63
N GLY A 334 12.06 16.17 18.94
CA GLY A 334 11.08 15.92 20.00
C GLY A 334 10.56 14.49 20.11
N SER A 335 11.16 13.51 19.43
CA SER A 335 10.74 12.10 19.52
C SER A 335 11.09 11.47 20.87
N ASP A 336 10.28 10.49 21.29
CA ASP A 336 10.59 9.61 22.43
C ASP A 336 11.35 8.38 21.94
N LEU A 337 12.64 8.32 22.23
CA LEU A 337 13.55 7.22 21.94
C LEU A 337 14.01 6.53 23.24
N SER A 338 13.20 6.61 24.31
CA SER A 338 13.59 6.08 25.61
C SER A 338 13.71 4.55 25.57
N ALA A 339 14.82 4.05 26.11
CA ALA A 339 15.20 2.63 26.08
C ALA A 339 15.20 1.99 24.67
N VAL A 340 15.37 2.78 23.61
CA VAL A 340 15.49 2.28 22.23
C VAL A 340 16.80 1.52 22.04
N ASN A 341 16.81 0.51 21.15
CA ASN A 341 18.04 -0.08 20.64
C ASN A 341 18.41 0.53 19.27
N LEU A 342 19.43 1.37 19.22
CA LEU A 342 20.00 1.95 17.99
C LEU A 342 21.43 1.44 17.74
N SER A 343 21.75 0.25 18.25
CA SER A 343 23.10 -0.30 18.09
C SER A 343 23.43 -0.47 16.61
N LYS A 344 24.60 0.03 16.18
CA LYS A 344 25.08 0.03 14.78
C LYS A 344 24.21 0.83 13.79
N ALA A 345 23.25 1.62 14.25
CA ALA A 345 22.43 2.45 13.37
C ALA A 345 23.24 3.63 12.79
N ASP A 346 22.83 4.11 11.61
CA ASP A 346 23.40 5.29 10.95
C ASP A 346 22.46 6.49 11.09
N LEU A 347 22.85 7.47 11.90
CA LEU A 347 22.12 8.72 12.14
C LEU A 347 22.92 9.93 11.63
N ARG A 348 23.77 9.75 10.61
CA ARG A 348 24.57 10.86 10.10
C ARG A 348 23.69 12.00 9.58
N GLY A 349 23.93 13.20 10.09
CA GLY A 349 23.22 14.42 9.71
C GLY A 349 21.72 14.41 10.02
N SER A 350 21.23 13.54 10.89
CA SER A 350 19.84 13.59 11.36
C SER A 350 19.62 14.73 12.36
N ASP A 351 18.38 15.13 12.54
CA ASP A 351 17.98 16.09 13.56
C ASP A 351 17.29 15.37 14.73
N LEU A 352 17.88 15.40 15.92
CA LEU A 352 17.31 14.84 17.14
C LEU A 352 16.97 15.93 18.16
N GLY A 353 16.86 17.20 17.76
CA GLY A 353 16.64 18.31 18.69
C GLY A 353 15.54 18.02 19.72
N GLY A 354 15.88 18.08 21.02
CA GLY A 354 14.95 17.83 22.12
C GLY A 354 14.46 16.38 22.29
N ALA A 355 14.98 15.41 21.54
CA ALA A 355 14.58 14.02 21.65
C ALA A 355 14.97 13.39 23.01
N ASP A 356 14.20 12.41 23.45
CA ASP A 356 14.46 11.65 24.68
C ASP A 356 15.15 10.32 24.38
N LEU A 357 16.46 10.23 24.60
CA LEU A 357 17.28 9.02 24.43
C LEU A 357 17.67 8.38 25.76
N ARG A 358 16.87 8.60 26.82
CA ARG A 358 17.14 8.02 28.14
C ARG A 358 17.27 6.51 28.08
N ARG A 359 18.34 5.99 28.67
CA ARG A 359 18.62 4.54 28.74
C ARG A 359 18.72 3.85 27.37
N ALA A 360 18.89 4.60 26.28
CA ALA A 360 19.04 4.03 24.94
C ALA A 360 20.34 3.22 24.78
N HIS A 361 20.31 2.20 23.93
CA HIS A 361 21.48 1.44 23.52
C HIS A 361 22.03 2.00 22.21
N LEU A 362 23.16 2.72 22.29
CA LEU A 362 23.79 3.47 21.20
C LEU A 362 25.16 2.87 20.82
N GLY A 363 25.33 1.57 21.00
CA GLY A 363 26.60 0.89 20.75
C GLY A 363 26.94 0.94 19.26
N PHE A 364 28.15 1.40 18.91
CA PHE A 364 28.63 1.48 17.51
C PHE A 364 27.76 2.38 16.60
N ILE A 365 26.93 3.25 17.15
CA ILE A 365 26.09 4.16 16.36
C ILE A 365 26.94 5.21 15.63
N SER A 366 26.49 5.63 14.43
CA SER A 366 27.08 6.77 13.71
C SER A 366 26.22 8.01 13.86
N LEU A 367 26.65 8.99 14.65
CA LEU A 367 25.96 10.27 14.88
C LEU A 367 26.69 11.46 14.23
N GLY A 368 27.53 11.19 13.23
CA GLY A 368 28.36 12.21 12.61
C GLY A 368 27.50 13.36 12.04
N LYS A 369 27.81 14.61 12.42
CA LYS A 369 27.06 15.83 12.01
C LYS A 369 25.59 15.86 12.46
N ALA A 370 25.15 14.95 13.33
CA ALA A 370 23.78 14.95 13.83
C ALA A 370 23.53 16.14 14.76
N ASN A 371 22.32 16.69 14.74
CA ASN A 371 21.87 17.67 15.73
C ASN A 371 21.34 16.95 16.97
N LEU A 372 22.06 17.01 18.08
CA LEU A 372 21.68 16.44 19.38
C LEU A 372 21.37 17.56 20.39
N SER A 373 20.97 18.74 19.92
CA SER A 373 20.71 19.87 20.81
C SER A 373 19.55 19.60 21.76
N GLY A 374 19.73 19.86 23.05
CA GLY A 374 18.71 19.62 24.08
C GLY A 374 18.34 18.13 24.31
N VAL A 375 19.05 17.18 23.69
CA VAL A 375 18.73 15.75 23.81
C VAL A 375 18.97 15.24 25.22
N ASN A 376 18.09 14.37 25.71
CA ASN A 376 18.29 13.65 26.96
C ASN A 376 18.95 12.29 26.73
N LEU A 377 20.26 12.18 26.99
CA LEU A 377 21.05 10.94 26.90
C LEU A 377 21.27 10.28 28.28
N SER A 378 20.49 10.65 29.30
CA SER A 378 20.79 10.16 30.65
C SER A 378 20.65 8.64 30.78
N GLY A 379 21.69 8.01 31.32
CA GLY A 379 21.78 6.54 31.41
C GLY A 379 21.99 5.79 30.09
N ALA A 380 22.13 6.48 28.95
CA ALA A 380 22.35 5.85 27.65
C ALA A 380 23.72 5.14 27.58
N ASN A 381 23.81 4.10 26.77
CA ASN A 381 25.05 3.34 26.56
C ASN A 381 25.69 3.67 25.21
N LEU A 382 26.84 4.34 25.21
CA LEU A 382 27.50 4.87 24.00
C LEU A 382 28.80 4.15 23.62
N VAL A 383 28.92 2.85 23.92
CA VAL A 383 30.10 2.04 23.53
C VAL A 383 30.45 2.30 22.08
N LYS A 384 31.63 2.87 21.81
CA LYS A 384 32.15 3.10 20.45
C LYS A 384 31.20 3.89 19.53
N ALA A 385 30.32 4.72 20.10
CA ALA A 385 29.53 5.69 19.34
C ALA A 385 30.45 6.72 18.66
N ASN A 386 30.17 7.04 17.39
CA ASN A 386 30.85 8.08 16.64
C ASN A 386 30.05 9.39 16.71
N LEU A 387 30.60 10.41 17.39
CA LEU A 387 29.99 11.74 17.57
C LEU A 387 30.70 12.84 16.77
N SER A 388 31.42 12.49 15.70
CA SER A 388 32.21 13.45 14.91
C SER A 388 31.34 14.61 14.39
N GLU A 389 31.68 15.85 14.75
CA GLU A 389 30.94 17.07 14.37
C GLU A 389 29.47 17.09 14.84
N ALA A 390 29.07 16.22 15.77
CA ALA A 390 27.71 16.22 16.31
C ALA A 390 27.49 17.44 17.22
N ASN A 391 26.30 18.04 17.18
CA ASN A 391 25.95 19.18 18.02
C ASN A 391 25.29 18.73 19.33
N LEU A 392 26.01 18.74 20.46
CA LEU A 392 25.50 18.34 21.77
C LEU A 392 25.08 19.54 22.64
N SER A 393 24.74 20.67 22.02
CA SER A 393 24.40 21.89 22.77
C SER A 393 23.19 21.69 23.67
N GLY A 394 23.32 21.91 24.98
CA GLY A 394 22.24 21.67 25.95
C GLY A 394 21.89 20.20 26.18
N ALA A 395 22.63 19.24 25.60
CA ALA A 395 22.35 17.82 25.79
C ALA A 395 22.68 17.37 27.22
N ASN A 396 21.90 16.42 27.75
CA ASN A 396 22.10 15.83 29.07
C ASN A 396 22.67 14.42 28.99
N LEU A 397 23.97 14.24 29.29
CA LEU A 397 24.64 12.94 29.33
C LEU A 397 24.82 12.41 30.76
N SER A 398 24.06 12.90 31.75
CA SER A 398 24.20 12.43 33.13
C SER A 398 23.99 10.91 33.25
N GLY A 399 24.96 10.22 33.85
CA GLY A 399 24.92 8.76 34.00
C GLY A 399 25.04 7.96 32.69
N ALA A 400 25.34 8.60 31.56
CA ALA A 400 25.67 7.89 30.33
C ALA A 400 26.90 7.00 30.54
N LYS A 401 26.88 5.81 29.95
CA LYS A 401 27.87 4.76 30.13
C LYS A 401 28.72 4.61 28.88
N ASN A 402 29.96 4.16 29.07
CA ASN A 402 30.89 3.80 27.98
C ASN A 402 31.15 4.95 26.98
N ILE A 403 31.23 6.17 27.50
CA ILE A 403 31.62 7.35 26.74
C ILE A 403 32.87 7.97 27.38
N GLY A 404 33.89 8.22 26.55
CA GLY A 404 35.16 8.80 26.97
C GLY A 404 35.40 10.19 26.39
N ARG A 405 36.48 10.83 26.86
CA ARG A 405 36.95 12.12 26.34
C ARG A 405 37.15 12.08 24.82
N ASP A 406 37.78 11.03 24.30
CA ASP A 406 38.12 10.92 22.88
C ASP A 406 36.90 10.87 21.96
N GLN A 407 35.80 10.26 22.41
CA GLN A 407 34.53 10.24 21.66
C GLN A 407 33.85 11.62 21.65
N LEU A 408 34.05 12.43 22.70
CA LEU A 408 33.44 13.76 22.83
C LEU A 408 34.27 14.88 22.20
N LEU A 409 35.60 14.71 22.11
CA LEU A 409 36.51 15.70 21.54
C LEU A 409 36.05 16.25 20.17
N PRO A 410 35.62 15.41 19.19
CA PRO A 410 35.22 15.89 17.87
C PRO A 410 33.78 16.42 17.82
N ALA A 411 33.01 16.36 18.90
CA ALA A 411 31.66 16.90 18.97
C ALA A 411 31.67 18.37 19.41
N HIS A 412 30.60 19.12 19.13
CA HIS A 412 30.41 20.48 19.60
C HIS A 412 29.71 20.50 20.96
N LEU A 413 30.34 21.13 21.95
CA LEU A 413 29.84 21.20 23.32
C LEU A 413 29.51 22.65 23.72
N CYS A 414 28.25 22.89 24.09
CA CYS A 414 27.84 24.14 24.69
C CYS A 414 26.71 23.90 25.67
N ARG A 415 26.86 24.29 26.94
CA ARG A 415 25.89 24.00 28.01
C ARG A 415 25.54 22.52 28.12
N THR A 416 26.48 21.64 27.78
CA THR A 416 26.28 20.18 27.76
C THR A 416 26.50 19.60 29.16
N CYS A 417 25.58 18.80 29.69
CA CYS A 417 25.78 18.12 30.97
C CYS A 417 26.59 16.84 30.76
N LEU A 418 27.85 16.82 31.21
CA LEU A 418 28.76 15.68 31.02
C LEU A 418 28.59 14.60 32.11
N PRO A 419 28.89 13.32 31.81
CA PRO A 419 28.99 12.27 32.82
C PRO A 419 30.09 12.54 33.85
N LYS A 420 29.92 12.01 35.06
CA LYS A 420 30.94 12.10 36.12
C LYS A 420 32.27 11.48 35.65
N GLY A 421 33.38 12.15 35.94
CA GLY A 421 34.74 11.67 35.64
C GLY A 421 35.30 12.12 34.29
N ILE A 422 34.49 12.72 33.39
CA ILE A 422 35.00 13.26 32.13
C ILE A 422 35.64 14.63 32.37
N LYS A 423 36.95 14.72 32.13
CA LYS A 423 37.71 15.99 32.17
C LYS A 423 37.64 16.68 30.80
N LEU A 424 36.56 17.39 30.52
CA LEU A 424 36.36 18.22 29.32
C LEU A 424 35.50 19.44 29.68
N ASP A 425 35.74 20.59 29.05
CA ASP A 425 34.93 21.79 29.29
C ASP A 425 33.56 21.65 28.58
N PRO A 426 32.42 21.62 29.33
CA PRO A 426 31.09 21.50 28.75
C PRO A 426 30.62 22.72 27.93
N ASN A 427 31.35 23.85 27.99
CA ASN A 427 31.01 25.10 27.31
C ASN A 427 32.03 25.51 26.23
N ARG A 428 32.98 24.62 25.91
CA ARG A 428 34.14 24.88 25.03
C ARG A 428 33.78 25.56 23.70
N ASP A 429 32.65 25.22 23.10
CA ASP A 429 32.26 25.67 21.76
C ASP A 429 31.12 26.72 21.76
N CYS A 430 30.74 27.26 22.92
CA CYS A 430 29.61 28.19 23.03
C CYS A 430 29.79 29.50 22.24
N GLU A 431 31.01 30.03 22.13
CA GLU A 431 31.26 31.28 21.38
C GLU A 431 31.11 31.06 19.87
N ARG A 432 31.61 29.93 19.35
CA ARG A 432 31.51 29.55 17.93
C ARG A 432 30.08 29.34 17.46
N LEU A 433 29.19 28.91 18.36
CA LEU A 433 27.77 28.75 18.04
C LEU A 433 27.03 30.09 17.96
N ARG A 434 27.43 31.11 18.73
CA ARG A 434 26.88 32.47 18.62
C ARG A 434 27.20 33.09 17.26
N GLU A 435 28.39 32.83 16.72
CA GLU A 435 28.81 33.33 15.40
C GLU A 435 28.07 32.63 14.24
N ARG A 436 27.70 31.34 14.39
CA ARG A 436 26.91 30.61 13.38
C ARG A 436 25.41 30.87 13.44
N GLN A 437 24.90 31.42 14.55
CA GLN A 437 23.50 31.78 14.76
C GLN A 437 23.26 33.31 14.71
N ALA A 438 24.29 34.09 14.43
CA ALA A 438 24.13 35.51 14.11
C ALA A 438 23.39 35.64 12.75
N PRO A 439 22.43 36.56 12.64
CA PRO A 439 21.48 36.63 11.53
C PRO A 439 22.12 36.82 10.16
#